data_AF-A0A973U289-F1
#
_entry.id   AF-A0A973U289-F1
#
_cell.length_a   1.000
_cell.length_b   1.000
_cell.length_c   1.000
_cell.angle_alpha   90.00
_cell.angle_beta   90.00
_cell.angle_gamma   90.00
#
_symmetry.space_group_name_H-M   'P 1'
#
loop_
_entity.id
_entity.type
_entity.pdbx_description
1 polymer ?
#
loop_
_entity_poly.entity_id
_entity_poly.type
_entity_poly.pdbx_seq_one_letter_code
_entity_poly.pdbx_strand_id
1 'polypeptide(L)'
;MHKLVLGLVGATALAFGSAASATVTIDSSTMNVGGPNIFGDSIRIDYNDSGMTDPFTETLTFTNSDPGLYVITLVSSFAQVNFTSAILTGPGGPLALSLDSDDGTTERWLSPETGLIAGTYTLTINGTTGPDGVMGGHIDIAAVPEPATWAMMFLGFGAVGYALRRRRRPVLAQAA
;
A
#
# COMPACT_ATOMS: atom_id res chain seq x y z
N MET A 1 8.33 16.95 59.82
CA MET A 1 8.76 15.93 58.83
C MET A 1 7.66 15.79 57.77
N HIS A 2 7.65 16.62 56.73
CA HIS A 2 6.70 16.48 55.61
C HIS A 2 7.46 16.74 54.31
N LYS A 3 7.94 15.67 53.67
CA LYS A 3 8.61 15.73 52.38
C LYS A 3 7.65 15.27 51.28
N LEU A 4 7.41 16.18 50.34
CA LEU A 4 7.35 15.96 48.88
C LEU A 4 6.58 14.72 48.39
N VAL A 5 5.31 14.92 48.02
CA VAL A 5 4.62 14.07 47.03
C VAL A 5 4.82 14.73 45.67
N LEU A 6 5.83 14.25 44.94
CA LEU A 6 6.14 14.68 43.57
C LEU A 6 5.26 13.87 42.60
N GLY A 7 4.51 14.59 41.75
CA GLY A 7 3.48 14.06 40.87
C GLY A 7 3.92 12.90 39.99
N LEU A 8 3.21 11.78 40.15
CA LEU A 8 3.34 10.55 39.39
C LEU A 8 2.47 10.64 38.12
N VAL A 9 3.00 10.10 37.02
CA VAL A 9 2.31 9.64 35.80
C VAL A 9 1.73 10.71 34.85
N GLY A 10 2.52 11.04 33.82
CA GLY A 10 2.03 11.62 32.56
C GLY A 10 2.44 10.75 31.38
N ALA A 11 2.32 9.42 31.50
CA ALA A 11 2.78 8.44 30.52
C ALA A 11 1.63 7.52 30.07
N THR A 12 0.59 8.11 29.51
CA THR A 12 -0.48 7.45 28.74
C THR A 12 -0.95 8.52 27.75
N ALA A 13 -0.81 8.43 26.43
CA ALA A 13 -0.99 7.30 25.55
C ALA A 13 -0.16 7.52 24.28
N LEU A 14 0.67 6.54 23.92
CA LEU A 14 1.08 6.35 22.53
C LEU A 14 0.10 5.35 21.92
N ALA A 15 -1.11 5.81 21.64
CA ALA A 15 -1.99 5.12 20.71
C ALA A 15 -1.42 5.38 19.31
N PHE A 16 -0.49 4.54 18.87
CA PHE A 16 -0.16 4.48 17.45
C PHE A 16 -1.44 4.00 16.74
N GLY A 17 -2.04 4.89 15.95
CA GLY A 17 -3.17 4.53 15.10
C GLY A 17 -2.77 3.34 14.24
N SER A 18 -3.46 2.22 14.40
CA SER A 18 -3.37 1.13 13.44
C SER A 18 -3.78 1.69 12.10
N ALA A 19 -2.92 1.59 11.08
CA ALA A 19 -3.40 1.71 9.70
C ALA A 19 -4.51 0.67 9.54
N ALA A 20 -5.64 1.07 8.95
CA ALA A 20 -6.66 0.11 8.55
C ALA A 20 -6.06 -0.71 7.43
N SER A 21 -5.77 -1.99 7.69
CA SER A 21 -5.38 -2.90 6.62
C SER A 21 -6.60 -3.17 5.77
N ALA A 22 -6.55 -2.75 4.51
CA ALA A 22 -7.58 -3.09 3.53
C ALA A 22 -7.81 -4.60 3.55
N THR A 23 -9.06 -5.03 3.55
CA THR A 23 -9.40 -6.44 3.38
C THR A 23 -9.76 -6.64 1.92
N VAL A 24 -8.89 -7.33 1.18
CA VAL A 24 -9.14 -7.74 -0.19
C VAL A 24 -9.72 -9.15 -0.18
N THR A 25 -10.91 -9.32 -0.74
CA THR A 25 -11.49 -10.63 -1.08
C THR A 25 -11.41 -10.82 -2.58
N ILE A 26 -11.08 -12.04 -3.02
CA ILE A 26 -11.09 -12.41 -4.44
C ILE A 26 -12.50 -12.87 -4.80
N ASP A 27 -13.12 -12.19 -5.75
CA ASP A 27 -14.49 -12.48 -6.18
C ASP A 27 -14.51 -13.38 -7.43
N SER A 28 -13.62 -13.13 -8.40
CA SER A 28 -13.43 -13.98 -9.59
C SER A 28 -12.09 -13.71 -10.27
N SER A 29 -11.63 -14.66 -11.11
CA SER A 29 -10.44 -14.51 -11.95
C SER A 29 -10.55 -15.36 -13.21
N THR A 30 -9.82 -14.98 -14.26
CA THR A 30 -9.60 -15.82 -15.46
C THR A 30 -8.38 -16.73 -15.32
N MET A 31 -7.39 -16.29 -14.54
CA MET A 31 -6.22 -17.08 -14.14
C MET A 31 -6.51 -17.94 -12.89
N ASN A 32 -5.70 -18.97 -12.67
CA ASN A 32 -5.72 -19.71 -11.41
C ASN A 32 -5.05 -18.88 -10.31
N VAL A 33 -5.75 -18.66 -9.19
CA VAL A 33 -5.30 -17.77 -8.11
C VAL A 33 -5.22 -18.48 -6.77
N GLY A 34 -4.25 -18.06 -5.95
CA GLY A 34 -4.06 -18.48 -4.56
C GLY A 34 -4.02 -17.28 -3.61
N GLY A 35 -4.41 -17.51 -2.35
CA GLY A 35 -4.57 -16.45 -1.35
C GLY A 35 -6.02 -15.95 -1.26
N PRO A 36 -6.26 -14.70 -0.83
CA PRO A 36 -5.29 -13.62 -0.56
C PRO A 36 -4.50 -13.83 0.74
N ASN A 37 -3.23 -13.45 0.74
CA ASN A 37 -2.31 -13.56 1.89
C ASN A 37 -1.79 -12.17 2.29
N ILE A 38 -1.63 -11.89 3.58
CA ILE A 38 -1.09 -10.61 4.05
C ILE A 38 0.44 -10.70 4.14
N PHE A 39 1.14 -9.76 3.51
CA PHE A 39 2.60 -9.63 3.56
C PHE A 39 3.01 -8.20 3.92
N GLY A 40 3.28 -7.96 5.20
CA GLY A 40 3.55 -6.60 5.67
C GLY A 40 2.30 -5.73 5.52
N ASP A 41 2.40 -4.69 4.69
CA ASP A 41 1.31 -3.75 4.38
C ASP A 41 0.64 -4.02 3.01
N SER A 42 1.05 -5.08 2.31
CA SER A 42 0.44 -5.51 1.06
C SER A 42 -0.38 -6.78 1.22
N ILE A 43 -1.35 -6.94 0.32
CA ILE A 43 -2.07 -8.18 0.12
C ILE A 43 -1.54 -8.82 -1.15
N ARG A 44 -1.04 -10.05 -1.00
CA ARG A 44 -0.50 -10.86 -2.08
C ARG A 44 -1.54 -11.85 -2.58
N ILE A 45 -1.66 -11.94 -3.88
CA ILE A 45 -2.47 -12.93 -4.59
C ILE A 45 -1.53 -13.65 -5.55
N ASP A 46 -1.28 -14.92 -5.29
CA ASP A 46 -0.47 -15.76 -6.17
C ASP A 46 -1.30 -16.09 -7.42
N TYR A 47 -0.65 -16.19 -8.57
CA TYR A 47 -1.33 -16.60 -9.80
C TYR A 47 -0.46 -17.53 -10.65
N ASN A 48 -1.12 -18.34 -11.46
CA ASN A 48 -0.51 -19.07 -12.57
C ASN A 48 -1.55 -19.33 -13.66
N ASP A 49 -1.05 -19.50 -14.89
CA ASP A 49 -1.84 -20.01 -15.99
C ASP A 49 -0.94 -20.64 -17.07
N SER A 50 -1.52 -21.48 -17.92
CA SER A 50 -0.80 -22.21 -18.97
C SER A 50 -1.66 -22.42 -20.21
N GLY A 51 -1.03 -22.51 -21.37
CA GLY A 51 -1.74 -22.66 -22.65
C GLY A 51 -2.40 -21.37 -23.13
N MET A 52 -1.88 -20.23 -22.70
CA MET A 52 -2.39 -18.92 -23.05
C MET A 52 -2.08 -18.55 -24.49
N THR A 53 -2.91 -17.67 -25.05
CA THR A 53 -2.61 -17.02 -26.34
C THR A 53 -1.71 -15.81 -26.10
N ASP A 54 -0.82 -15.51 -27.05
CA ASP A 54 0.04 -14.32 -27.03
C ASP A 54 -0.44 -13.31 -28.09
N PRO A 55 -0.82 -12.07 -27.74
CA PRO A 55 -0.87 -11.50 -26.39
C PRO A 55 -2.02 -12.04 -25.53
N PHE A 56 -1.88 -11.91 -24.21
CA PHE A 56 -2.89 -12.34 -23.25
C PHE A 56 -3.66 -11.15 -22.64
N THR A 57 -4.85 -11.45 -22.15
CA THR A 57 -5.66 -10.57 -21.29
C THR A 57 -6.20 -11.40 -20.14
N GLU A 58 -5.78 -11.06 -18.92
CA GLU A 58 -6.22 -11.70 -17.69
C GLU A 58 -6.97 -10.72 -16.79
N THR A 59 -7.87 -11.24 -15.95
CA THR A 59 -8.66 -10.44 -15.03
C THR A 59 -8.65 -11.02 -13.62
N LEU A 60 -8.66 -10.13 -12.64
CA LEU A 60 -8.81 -10.41 -11.22
C LEU A 60 -9.80 -9.42 -10.63
N THR A 61 -10.92 -9.91 -10.12
CA THR A 61 -11.91 -9.09 -9.41
C THR A 61 -11.67 -9.19 -7.92
N PHE A 62 -11.54 -8.04 -7.27
CA PHE A 62 -11.36 -7.93 -5.83
C PHE A 62 -12.20 -6.81 -5.23
N THR A 63 -12.57 -6.97 -3.96
CA THR A 63 -13.27 -5.93 -3.21
C THR A 63 -12.31 -5.12 -2.35
N ASN A 64 -12.34 -3.79 -2.51
CA ASN A 64 -11.61 -2.82 -1.71
C ASN A 64 -12.49 -2.25 -0.59
N SER A 65 -12.03 -2.34 0.66
CA SER A 65 -12.74 -1.79 1.82
C SER A 65 -12.46 -0.32 2.10
N ASP A 66 -11.30 0.20 1.66
CA ASP A 66 -10.79 1.48 2.15
C ASP A 66 -10.45 2.45 1.01
N PRO A 67 -10.95 3.71 1.04
CA PRO A 67 -10.59 4.69 0.03
C PRO A 67 -9.13 5.11 0.17
N GLY A 68 -8.45 5.37 -0.94
CA GLY A 68 -7.05 5.80 -0.91
C GLY A 68 -6.32 5.63 -2.24
N LEU A 69 -5.04 6.01 -2.26
CA LEU A 69 -4.14 5.69 -3.35
C LEU A 69 -3.58 4.28 -3.15
N TYR A 70 -3.37 3.56 -4.24
CA TYR A 70 -2.89 2.18 -4.22
C TYR A 70 -1.71 1.99 -5.17
N VAL A 71 -0.83 1.09 -4.78
CA VAL A 71 0.21 0.52 -5.62
C VAL A 71 -0.14 -0.93 -5.88
N ILE A 72 -0.16 -1.31 -7.15
CA ILE A 72 -0.34 -2.68 -7.62
C ILE A 72 0.99 -3.12 -8.21
N THR A 73 1.61 -4.13 -7.61
CA THR A 73 2.87 -4.68 -8.10
C THR A 73 2.58 -6.02 -8.76
N LEU A 74 2.89 -6.14 -10.04
CA LEU A 74 2.76 -7.37 -10.81
C LEU A 74 4.14 -8.04 -10.86
N VAL A 75 4.24 -9.26 -10.34
CA VAL A 75 5.49 -10.02 -10.31
C VAL A 75 5.32 -11.30 -11.11
N SER A 76 6.20 -11.50 -12.08
CA SER A 76 6.33 -12.71 -12.87
C SER A 76 7.55 -13.53 -12.43
N SER A 77 7.36 -14.85 -12.34
CA SER A 77 8.45 -15.83 -12.18
C SER A 77 9.13 -16.19 -13.50
N PHE A 78 8.64 -15.64 -14.62
CA PHE A 78 9.09 -15.93 -15.98
C PHE A 78 9.55 -14.64 -16.65
N ALA A 79 10.85 -14.54 -16.96
CA ALA A 79 11.47 -13.36 -17.58
C ALA A 79 10.97 -13.04 -19.03
N GLN A 80 10.19 -13.95 -19.62
CA GLN A 80 9.59 -13.77 -20.94
C GLN A 80 8.19 -13.14 -20.88
N VAL A 81 7.57 -13.14 -19.70
CA VAL A 81 6.27 -12.49 -19.49
C VAL A 81 6.53 -11.01 -19.28
N ASN A 82 5.78 -10.18 -20.00
CA ASN A 82 5.87 -8.73 -19.92
C ASN A 82 4.45 -8.15 -19.82
N PHE A 83 4.17 -7.33 -18.80
CA PHE A 83 2.87 -6.68 -18.69
C PHE A 83 2.91 -5.36 -19.47
N THR A 84 1.89 -5.18 -20.31
CA THR A 84 1.80 -4.03 -21.23
C THR A 84 0.83 -2.98 -20.72
N SER A 85 -0.19 -3.40 -19.98
CA SER A 85 -1.12 -2.47 -19.33
C SER A 85 -1.86 -3.13 -18.17
N ALA A 86 -2.23 -2.30 -17.21
CA ALA A 86 -3.09 -2.66 -16.10
C ALA A 86 -4.20 -1.61 -15.95
N ILE A 87 -5.46 -2.05 -15.89
CA ILE A 87 -6.64 -1.18 -15.81
C ILE A 87 -7.55 -1.70 -14.70
N LEU A 88 -7.99 -0.82 -13.81
CA LEU A 88 -9.04 -1.15 -12.84
C LEU A 88 -10.39 -0.68 -13.39
N THR A 89 -11.36 -1.58 -13.49
CA THR A 89 -12.74 -1.22 -13.81
C THR A 89 -13.61 -1.40 -12.57
N GLY A 90 -14.26 -0.34 -12.11
CA GLY A 90 -15.09 -0.37 -10.90
C GLY A 90 -15.77 0.96 -10.63
N PRO A 91 -16.05 1.30 -9.37
CA PRO A 91 -16.54 2.62 -9.00
C PRO A 91 -15.60 3.72 -9.51
N GLY A 92 -16.15 4.68 -10.26
CA GLY A 92 -15.38 5.74 -10.92
C GLY A 92 -14.99 5.44 -12.38
N GLY A 93 -15.35 4.28 -12.92
CA GLY A 93 -15.15 3.90 -14.33
C GLY A 93 -13.90 3.05 -14.56
N PRO A 94 -13.47 2.90 -15.83
CA PRO A 94 -12.16 2.34 -16.12
C PRO A 94 -11.08 3.35 -15.74
N LEU A 95 -10.20 2.93 -14.85
CA LEU A 95 -9.09 3.69 -14.29
C LEU A 95 -7.81 3.04 -14.81
N ALA A 96 -7.15 3.69 -15.77
CA ALA A 96 -5.85 3.23 -16.25
C ALA A 96 -4.81 3.43 -15.14
N LEU A 97 -4.02 2.39 -14.86
CA LEU A 97 -2.90 2.50 -13.94
C LEU A 97 -1.69 3.06 -14.68
N SER A 98 -0.89 3.85 -13.97
CA SER A 98 0.38 4.37 -14.51
C SER A 98 1.53 3.46 -14.11
N LEU A 99 2.33 3.02 -15.06
CA LEU A 99 3.59 2.33 -14.78
C LEU A 99 4.54 3.31 -14.07
N ASP A 100 5.11 2.87 -12.96
CA ASP A 100 6.06 3.63 -12.13
C ASP A 100 7.46 3.05 -12.21
N SER A 101 7.59 1.72 -12.21
CA SER A 101 8.87 1.03 -12.41
C SER A 101 8.68 -0.35 -13.03
N ASP A 102 9.70 -0.80 -13.75
CA ASP A 102 9.78 -2.11 -14.41
C ASP A 102 11.24 -2.60 -14.33
N ASP A 103 11.43 -3.79 -13.76
CA ASP A 103 12.74 -4.49 -13.71
C ASP A 103 12.82 -5.74 -14.59
N GLY A 104 11.82 -5.93 -15.47
CA GLY A 104 11.67 -7.06 -16.39
C GLY A 104 10.91 -8.25 -15.82
N THR A 105 10.77 -8.34 -14.49
CA THR A 105 9.96 -9.38 -13.82
C THR A 105 8.98 -8.81 -12.81
N THR A 106 9.25 -7.61 -12.31
CA THR A 106 8.45 -6.88 -11.35
C THR A 106 8.10 -5.53 -11.94
N GLU A 107 6.81 -5.27 -12.04
CA GLU A 107 6.28 -4.01 -12.52
C GLU A 107 5.39 -3.38 -11.47
N ARG A 108 5.65 -2.10 -11.17
CA ARG A 108 4.90 -1.33 -10.18
C ARG A 108 3.97 -0.36 -10.88
N TRP A 109 2.69 -0.44 -10.56
CA TRP A 109 1.60 0.32 -11.17
C TRP A 109 0.87 1.15 -10.12
N LEU A 110 0.64 2.43 -10.41
CA LEU A 110 -0.01 3.37 -9.50
C LEU A 110 -1.47 3.61 -9.90
N SER A 111 -2.36 3.63 -8.91
CA SER A 111 -3.72 4.12 -9.09
C SER A 111 -3.74 5.62 -9.48
N PRO A 112 -4.80 6.12 -10.12
CA PRO A 112 -4.95 7.55 -10.39
C PRO A 112 -4.89 8.40 -9.10
N GLU A 113 -4.44 9.65 -9.23
CA GLU A 113 -4.31 10.61 -8.10
C GLU A 113 -5.62 10.91 -7.38
N THR A 114 -6.76 10.67 -8.04
CA THR A 114 -8.09 10.79 -7.42
C THR A 114 -8.35 9.73 -6.34
N GLY A 115 -7.51 8.70 -6.27
CA GLY A 115 -7.70 7.56 -5.39
C GLY A 115 -8.78 6.61 -5.87
N LEU A 116 -8.77 5.42 -5.28
CA LEU A 116 -9.86 4.47 -5.32
C LEU A 116 -10.81 4.76 -4.15
N ILE A 117 -12.08 4.46 -4.34
CA ILE A 117 -13.06 4.46 -3.26
C ILE A 117 -13.34 3.02 -2.84
N ALA A 118 -14.08 2.83 -1.74
CA ALA A 118 -14.53 1.49 -1.36
C ALA A 118 -15.45 0.91 -2.43
N GLY A 119 -15.25 -0.37 -2.76
CA GLY A 119 -16.04 -1.12 -3.74
C GLY A 119 -15.25 -2.18 -4.48
N THR A 120 -15.94 -2.88 -5.38
CA THR A 120 -15.36 -3.97 -6.16
C THR A 120 -14.70 -3.44 -7.43
N TYR A 121 -13.46 -3.86 -7.67
CA TYR A 121 -12.68 -3.53 -8.85
C TYR A 121 -12.29 -4.80 -9.60
N THR A 122 -12.37 -4.75 -10.92
CA THR A 122 -11.77 -5.75 -11.80
C THR A 122 -10.48 -5.18 -12.36
N LEU A 123 -9.35 -5.73 -11.92
CA LEU A 123 -8.05 -5.53 -12.53
C LEU A 123 -7.97 -6.34 -13.82
N THR A 124 -7.80 -5.65 -14.95
CA THR A 124 -7.51 -6.23 -16.25
C THR A 124 -6.04 -6.02 -16.56
N ILE A 125 -5.30 -7.11 -16.75
CA ILE A 125 -3.88 -7.12 -17.05
C ILE A 125 -3.73 -7.63 -18.48
N ASN A 126 -3.07 -6.84 -19.32
CA ASN A 126 -2.69 -7.27 -20.66
C ASN A 126 -1.19 -7.42 -20.73
N GLY A 127 -0.71 -8.37 -21.50
CA GLY A 127 0.72 -8.60 -21.65
C GLY A 127 1.04 -9.56 -22.77
N THR A 128 2.32 -9.85 -22.88
CA THR A 128 2.83 -10.89 -23.76
C THR A 128 3.39 -12.04 -22.94
N THR A 129 3.24 -13.26 -23.44
CA THR A 129 3.89 -14.44 -22.88
C THR A 129 5.06 -14.88 -23.77
N GLY A 130 5.90 -15.76 -23.24
CA GLY A 130 6.87 -16.49 -24.07
C GLY A 130 6.19 -17.55 -24.96
N PRO A 131 6.95 -18.25 -25.82
CA PRO A 131 6.43 -19.28 -26.73
C PRO A 131 5.66 -20.41 -26.03
N ASP A 132 5.94 -20.63 -24.74
CA ASP A 132 5.34 -21.67 -23.93
C ASP A 132 3.90 -21.32 -23.51
N GLY A 133 3.47 -20.05 -23.61
CA GLY A 133 2.13 -19.61 -23.21
C GLY A 133 1.86 -19.85 -21.72
N VAL A 134 2.89 -19.73 -20.89
CA VAL A 134 2.83 -19.95 -19.44
C VAL A 134 3.14 -18.65 -18.71
N MET A 135 2.44 -18.42 -17.61
CA MET A 135 2.76 -17.38 -16.65
C MET A 135 2.56 -17.84 -15.22
N GLY A 136 3.14 -17.09 -14.30
CA GLY A 136 2.89 -17.26 -12.88
C GLY A 136 3.76 -16.33 -12.05
N GLY A 137 3.35 -16.15 -10.81
CA GLY A 137 3.97 -15.21 -9.89
C GLY A 137 2.93 -14.71 -8.91
N HIS A 138 2.95 -13.41 -8.61
CA HIS A 138 1.99 -12.83 -7.68
C HIS A 138 1.67 -11.37 -7.96
N ILE A 139 0.53 -10.93 -7.44
CA ILE A 139 0.05 -9.55 -7.47
C ILE A 139 0.04 -9.05 -6.04
N ASP A 140 0.77 -7.97 -5.76
CA ASP A 140 0.74 -7.28 -4.47
C ASP A 140 -0.07 -5.99 -4.58
N ILE A 141 -1.10 -5.85 -3.75
CA ILE A 141 -1.93 -4.65 -3.64
C ILE A 141 -1.62 -3.99 -2.30
N ALA A 142 -1.07 -2.78 -2.32
CA ALA A 142 -0.71 -2.02 -1.13
C ALA A 142 -1.34 -0.61 -1.17
N ALA A 143 -1.90 -0.18 -0.04
CA ALA A 143 -2.34 1.20 0.10
C ALA A 143 -1.11 2.12 0.25
N VAL A 144 -1.15 3.30 -0.37
CA VAL A 144 -0.14 4.33 -0.12
C VAL A 144 -0.51 5.02 1.19
N PRO A 145 0.39 5.06 2.19
CA PRO A 145 0.12 5.73 3.45
C PRO A 145 -0.29 7.19 3.20
N GLU A 146 -1.45 7.59 3.73
CA GLU A 146 -2.00 8.91 3.47
C GLU A 146 -0.97 10.01 3.80
N PRO A 147 -0.73 11.00 2.92
CA PRO A 147 0.16 12.12 3.23
C PRO A 147 -0.21 12.88 4.51
N ALA A 148 -1.49 12.86 4.89
CA ALA A 148 -1.97 13.39 6.16
C ALA A 148 -1.35 12.66 7.37
N THR A 149 -1.12 11.35 7.27
CA THR A 149 -0.44 10.57 8.30
C THR A 149 0.98 11.08 8.52
N TRP A 150 1.72 11.35 7.45
CA TRP A 150 3.06 11.94 7.53
C TRP A 150 3.02 13.34 8.13
N ALA A 151 2.07 14.17 7.69
CA ALA A 151 1.88 15.52 8.23
C ALA A 151 1.56 15.50 9.73
N MET A 152 0.71 14.57 10.18
CA MET A 152 0.38 14.39 11.60
C MET A 152 1.58 13.90 12.42
N MET A 153 2.41 13.01 11.87
CA MET A 153 3.67 12.61 12.50
C MET A 153 4.60 13.82 12.66
N PHE A 154 4.81 14.60 11.59
CA PHE A 154 5.64 15.81 11.65
C PHE A 154 5.08 16.85 12.61
N LEU A 155 3.76 17.04 12.64
CA LEU A 155 3.10 17.93 13.58
C LEU A 155 3.30 17.46 15.02
N GLY A 156 3.17 16.16 15.28
CA GLY A 156 3.45 15.56 16.58
C GLY A 156 4.91 15.78 17.02
N PHE A 157 5.87 15.49 16.15
CA PHE A 157 7.29 15.74 16.42
C PHE A 157 7.59 17.22 16.63
N GLY A 158 6.99 18.10 15.81
CA GLY A 158 7.11 19.55 15.94
C GLY A 158 6.58 20.06 17.29
N ALA A 159 5.42 19.54 17.74
CA ALA A 159 4.83 19.89 19.02
C ALA A 159 5.72 19.46 20.20
N VAL A 160 6.31 18.26 20.15
CA VAL A 160 7.25 17.77 21.17
C VAL A 160 8.51 18.64 21.22
N GLY A 161 9.11 18.93 20.05
CA GLY A 161 10.28 19.80 19.95
C GLY A 161 10.02 21.21 20.51
N TYR A 162 8.85 21.77 20.20
CA TYR A 162 8.41 23.06 20.72
C TYR A 162 8.27 23.07 22.25
N ALA A 163 7.64 22.03 22.83
CA ALA A 163 7.47 21.90 24.27
C ALA A 163 8.81 21.83 25.03
N LEU A 164 9.80 21.12 24.47
CA LEU A 164 11.16 21.04 25.02
C LEU A 164 11.87 22.39 25.01
N ARG A 165 11.73 23.16 23.91
CA ARG A 165 12.36 24.49 23.80
C ARG A 165 11.77 25.49 24.81
N ARG A 166 10.46 25.45 25.05
CA ARG A 166 9.79 26.35 26.02
C ARG A 166 10.24 26.12 27.47
N ARG A 167 10.69 24.92 27.82
CA ARG A 167 11.14 24.58 29.19
C ARG A 167 12.55 25.08 29.53
N ARG A 168 13.36 25.48 28.54
CA ARG A 168 14.69 26.05 28.81
C ARG A 168 14.55 27.49 29.30
N ARG A 169 14.33 27.69 30.60
CA ARG A 169 14.64 28.97 31.25
C ARG A 169 16.17 29.08 31.37
N PRO A 170 16.81 30.19 30.94
CA PRO A 170 18.22 30.39 31.20
C PRO A 170 18.40 30.47 32.72
N VAL A 171 19.10 29.51 33.32
CA VAL A 171 19.65 29.71 34.66
C VAL A 171 20.69 30.81 34.48
N LEU A 172 20.36 32.02 34.91
CA LEU A 172 21.34 33.09 35.06
C LEU A 172 22.43 32.52 35.96
N ALA A 173 23.59 32.21 35.38
CA ALA A 173 24.79 31.97 36.15
C ALA A 173 25.09 33.27 36.90
N GLN A 174 24.72 33.33 38.18
CA GLN A 174 25.18 34.38 39.07
C GLN A 174 26.66 34.11 39.31
N ALA A 175 27.52 34.78 38.55
CA ALA A 175 28.93 34.90 38.86
C ALA A 175 29.08 36.03 39.89
N ALA A 176 29.64 35.68 41.04
CA ALA A 176 30.02 36.56 42.14
C ALA A 176 31.40 37.19 41.91
#